data_AF-A0A6S6Y190-F1
#
_entry.id   AF-A0A6S6Y190-F1
#
_cell.length_a   1.000
_cell.length_b   1.000
_cell.length_c   1.000
_cell.angle_alpha   90.00
_cell.angle_beta   90.00
_cell.angle_gamma   90.00
#
_symmetry.space_group_name_H-M   'P 1'
#
loop_
_entity.id
_entity.type
_entity.pdbx_description
1 polymer ?
#
loop_
_entity_poly.entity_id
_entity_poly.type
_entity_poly.pdbx_seq_one_letter_code
_entity_poly.pdbx_strand_id
1 'polypeptide(L)'
;MSYRIEYDWVAIRLPKERIESAYEDHFILASLGGDNNVYRQDGKRPRRWSCMALGMSWQVMQTVVEFAAACEGGSLKPHGRWMKPEAYIARLRRVAADAVSLEEARNRGVRVSLCIDIDTQKMRDRYDAECLAKLRENRTGLALNGSGDGIERFILSIDDDADLSAFVRYHWLSDSKSLWRKIEVGGRGEM
;
A
#
# COMPACT_ATOMS: atom_id res chain seq x y z
N MET A 1 3.06 -26.50 6.60
CA MET A 1 3.08 -25.48 5.53
C MET A 1 2.57 -24.15 6.10
N SER A 2 3.28 -23.06 5.81
CA SER A 2 2.85 -21.71 6.16
C SER A 2 1.87 -21.19 5.11
N TYR A 3 0.80 -20.51 5.54
CA TYR A 3 -0.14 -19.81 4.69
C TYR A 3 -0.61 -18.51 5.35
N ARG A 4 -0.91 -17.50 4.53
CA ARG A 4 -1.47 -16.23 4.97
C ARG A 4 -2.98 -16.37 5.12
N ILE A 5 -3.51 -15.89 6.24
CA ILE A 5 -4.95 -15.73 6.46
C ILE A 5 -5.28 -14.25 6.29
N GLU A 6 -6.24 -13.95 5.42
CA GLU A 6 -6.80 -12.60 5.30
C GLU A 6 -8.18 -12.55 5.95
N TYR A 7 -8.38 -11.59 6.84
CA TYR A 7 -9.57 -11.46 7.65
C TYR A 7 -10.52 -10.40 7.12
N ASP A 8 -9.97 -9.33 6.54
CA ASP A 8 -10.74 -8.20 6.03
C ASP A 8 -9.98 -7.46 4.93
N TRP A 9 -10.70 -6.66 4.13
CA TRP A 9 -10.14 -5.83 3.07
C TRP A 9 -10.82 -4.47 3.03
N VAL A 10 -10.05 -3.44 2.66
CA VAL A 10 -10.57 -2.11 2.40
C VAL A 10 -9.91 -1.54 1.16
N ALA A 11 -10.71 -0.93 0.29
CA ALA A 11 -10.21 -0.06 -0.76
C ALA A 11 -10.48 1.39 -0.36
N ILE A 12 -9.43 2.22 -0.42
CA ILE A 12 -9.50 3.64 -0.12
C ILE A 12 -9.34 4.39 -1.43
N ARG A 13 -10.34 5.21 -1.78
CA ARG A 13 -10.33 6.05 -2.97
C ARG A 13 -9.55 7.33 -2.71
N LEU A 14 -8.63 7.62 -3.62
CA LEU A 14 -7.85 8.85 -3.71
C LEU A 14 -8.37 9.61 -4.95
N PRO A 15 -9.17 10.67 -4.75
CA PRO A 15 -9.75 11.43 -5.86
C PRO A 15 -8.66 12.02 -6.75
N LYS A 16 -8.84 11.94 -8.07
CA LYS A 16 -7.91 12.51 -9.05
C LYS A 16 -7.71 14.01 -8.86
N GLU A 17 -8.71 14.72 -8.33
CA GLU A 17 -8.65 16.16 -8.10
C GLU A 17 -7.58 16.54 -7.06
N ARG A 18 -7.20 15.60 -6.19
CA ARG A 18 -6.13 15.78 -5.19
C ARG A 18 -4.74 15.44 -5.72
N ILE A 19 -4.63 14.90 -6.94
CA ILE A 19 -3.40 14.34 -7.50
C ILE A 19 -3.03 15.11 -8.77
N GLU A 20 -1.91 15.82 -8.71
CA GLU A 20 -1.40 16.63 -9.81
C GLU A 20 -1.22 15.79 -11.09
N SER A 21 -1.90 16.19 -12.16
CA SER A 21 -1.89 15.53 -13.48
C SER A 21 -2.47 14.11 -13.51
N ALA A 22 -3.23 13.69 -12.50
CA ALA A 22 -3.97 12.44 -12.54
C ALA A 22 -5.20 12.56 -13.46
N TYR A 23 -5.36 11.60 -14.37
CA TYR A 23 -6.51 11.53 -15.27
C TYR A 23 -7.68 10.72 -14.66
N GLU A 24 -7.37 9.81 -13.73
CA GLU A 24 -8.31 8.91 -13.05
C GLU A 24 -8.02 8.83 -11.55
N ASP A 25 -9.06 8.44 -10.79
CA ASP A 25 -8.93 8.18 -9.36
C ASP A 25 -7.93 7.05 -9.11
N HIS A 26 -7.17 7.22 -8.03
CA HIS A 26 -6.26 6.21 -7.53
C HIS A 26 -6.87 5.51 -6.32
N PHE A 27 -6.40 4.31 -6.03
CA PHE A 27 -6.93 3.47 -4.98
C PHE A 27 -5.78 2.84 -4.19
N ILE A 28 -5.95 2.76 -2.88
CA ILE A 28 -5.13 1.92 -2.00
C ILE A 28 -5.99 0.74 -1.60
N LEU A 29 -5.59 -0.46 -2.01
CA LEU A 29 -6.19 -1.70 -1.54
C LEU A 29 -5.34 -2.25 -0.40
N ALA A 30 -5.96 -2.49 0.75
CA ALA A 30 -5.30 -3.06 1.91
C ALA A 30 -6.04 -4.31 2.42
N SER A 31 -5.28 -5.27 2.96
CA SER A 31 -5.83 -6.42 3.69
C SER A 31 -5.37 -6.45 5.13
N LEU A 32 -6.27 -6.86 6.01
CA LEU A 32 -5.95 -7.28 7.36
C LEU A 32 -5.60 -8.76 7.33
N GLY A 33 -4.35 -9.11 7.64
CA GLY A 33 -3.91 -10.50 7.56
C GLY A 33 -2.87 -10.88 8.59
N GLY A 34 -2.66 -12.19 8.70
CA GLY A 34 -1.65 -12.79 9.57
C GLY A 34 -1.31 -14.21 9.11
N ASP A 35 -0.07 -14.61 9.34
CA ASP A 35 0.39 -15.94 8.95
C ASP A 35 -0.07 -16.99 9.96
N ASN A 36 -0.48 -18.16 9.48
CA ASN A 36 -1.09 -19.20 10.29
C ASN A 36 -0.18 -19.78 11.38
N ASN A 37 1.12 -19.68 11.18
CA ASN A 37 2.17 -20.25 12.03
C ASN A 37 2.81 -19.22 12.97
N VAL A 38 2.41 -17.94 12.91
CA VAL A 38 2.92 -16.90 13.79
C VAL A 38 1.92 -16.66 14.91
N TYR A 39 2.41 -16.70 16.14
CA TYR A 39 1.64 -16.45 17.35
C TYR A 39 2.41 -15.49 18.24
N ARG A 40 1.68 -14.66 18.96
CA ARG A 40 2.22 -13.82 20.02
C ARG A 40 2.34 -14.63 21.31
N GLN A 41 2.97 -14.05 22.33
CA GLN A 41 3.11 -14.69 23.64
C GLN A 41 1.77 -15.01 24.32
N ASP A 42 0.70 -14.29 23.97
CA ASP A 42 -0.66 -14.52 24.48
C ASP A 42 -1.41 -15.65 23.75
N GLY A 43 -0.76 -16.35 22.80
CA GLY A 43 -1.36 -17.42 22.01
C GLY A 43 -2.29 -16.96 20.89
N LYS A 44 -2.47 -15.65 20.68
CA LYS A 44 -3.25 -15.12 19.55
C LYS A 44 -2.37 -14.93 18.31
N ARG A 45 -2.98 -15.04 17.13
CA ARG A 45 -2.30 -14.72 15.86
C ARG A 45 -2.18 -13.21 15.71
N PRO A 46 -0.98 -12.66 15.44
CA PRO A 46 -0.86 -11.25 15.14
C PRO A 46 -1.57 -10.96 13.82
N ARG A 47 -2.35 -9.89 13.81
CA ARG A 47 -3.04 -9.38 12.62
C ARG A 47 -2.50 -8.00 12.34
N ARG A 48 -2.14 -7.73 11.09
CA ARG A 48 -1.73 -6.40 10.67
C ARG A 48 -2.42 -6.03 9.37
N TRP A 49 -2.79 -4.76 9.27
CA TRP A 49 -3.11 -4.18 7.98
C TRP A 49 -1.84 -4.11 7.15
N SER A 50 -1.98 -4.33 5.85
CA SER A 50 -0.91 -4.21 4.88
C SER A 50 -1.46 -3.74 3.55
N CYS A 51 -0.76 -2.82 2.91
CA CYS A 51 -1.06 -2.42 1.55
C CYS A 51 -0.79 -3.60 0.60
N MET A 52 -1.80 -3.94 -0.21
CA MET A 52 -1.72 -4.96 -1.26
C MET A 52 -1.41 -4.34 -2.61
N ALA A 53 -2.11 -3.26 -2.95
CA ALA A 53 -2.01 -2.60 -4.24
C ALA A 53 -2.23 -1.09 -4.11
N LEU A 54 -1.58 -0.34 -4.99
CA LEU A 54 -1.77 1.09 -5.17
C LEU A 54 -1.87 1.34 -6.68
N GLY A 55 -2.79 2.22 -7.07
CA GLY A 55 -2.82 2.75 -8.42
C GLY A 55 -4.25 2.97 -8.89
N MET A 56 -4.42 3.07 -10.19
CA MET A 56 -5.74 3.14 -10.80
C MET A 56 -6.49 1.81 -10.67
N SER A 57 -7.79 1.85 -10.90
CA SER A 57 -8.68 0.68 -10.75
C SER A 57 -8.15 -0.58 -11.46
N TRP A 58 -7.66 -0.45 -12.68
CA TRP A 58 -7.12 -1.55 -13.47
C TRP A 58 -5.76 -2.06 -12.95
N GLN A 59 -4.91 -1.18 -12.42
CA GLN A 59 -3.63 -1.57 -11.79
C GLN A 59 -3.89 -2.36 -10.52
N VAL A 60 -4.83 -1.88 -9.69
CA VAL A 60 -5.26 -2.60 -8.47
C VAL A 60 -5.82 -3.97 -8.84
N MET A 61 -6.67 -4.05 -9.86
CA MET A 61 -7.24 -5.34 -10.28
C MET A 61 -6.21 -6.27 -10.90
N GLN A 62 -5.19 -5.76 -11.60
CA GLN A 62 -4.08 -6.57 -12.08
C GLN A 62 -3.36 -7.25 -10.91
N THR A 63 -2.99 -6.48 -9.88
CA THR A 63 -2.36 -7.02 -8.66
C THR A 63 -3.27 -8.04 -7.96
N VAL A 64 -4.58 -7.79 -7.89
CA VAL A 64 -5.56 -8.74 -7.33
C VAL A 64 -5.53 -10.08 -8.06
N VAL A 65 -5.48 -10.07 -9.39
CA VAL A 65 -5.42 -11.30 -10.21
C VAL A 65 -4.11 -12.05 -9.94
N GLU A 66 -2.98 -11.34 -9.84
CA GLU A 66 -1.69 -11.94 -9.48
C GLU A 66 -1.73 -12.61 -8.10
N PHE A 67 -2.30 -11.94 -7.08
CA PHE A 67 -2.46 -12.51 -5.74
C PHE A 67 -3.44 -13.69 -5.69
N ALA A 68 -4.45 -13.71 -6.57
CA ALA A 68 -5.45 -14.78 -6.59
C ALA A 68 -4.84 -16.16 -6.87
N ALA A 69 -3.71 -16.23 -7.57
CA ALA A 69 -2.97 -17.48 -7.79
C ALA A 69 -2.56 -18.15 -6.47
N ALA A 70 -2.31 -17.38 -5.40
CA ALA A 70 -1.97 -17.93 -4.08
C ALA A 70 -3.14 -18.68 -3.41
N CYS A 71 -4.39 -18.42 -3.81
CA CYS A 71 -5.56 -19.15 -3.34
C CYS A 71 -5.57 -20.60 -3.85
N GLU A 72 -5.12 -20.83 -5.09
CA GLU A 72 -5.07 -22.16 -5.70
C GLU A 72 -4.03 -23.05 -5.01
N GLY A 73 -2.83 -22.53 -4.77
CA GLY A 73 -1.77 -23.21 -4.02
C GLY A 73 -2.05 -23.38 -2.53
N GLY A 74 -3.14 -22.80 -2.01
CA GLY A 74 -3.51 -22.85 -0.59
C GLY A 74 -2.61 -22.01 0.33
N SER A 75 -1.70 -21.23 -0.24
CA SER A 75 -0.82 -20.29 0.46
C SER A 75 -1.54 -19.03 0.95
N LEU A 76 -2.72 -18.76 0.42
CA LEU A 76 -3.63 -17.70 0.87
C LEU A 76 -5.00 -18.28 1.21
N LYS A 77 -5.52 -17.94 2.39
CA LYS A 77 -6.84 -18.38 2.88
C LYS A 77 -7.70 -17.20 3.31
N PRO A 78 -8.55 -16.67 2.41
CA PRO A 78 -9.56 -15.66 2.74
C PRO A 78 -10.50 -16.19 3.84
N HIS A 79 -10.66 -15.42 4.91
CA HIS A 79 -11.35 -15.77 6.15
C HIS A 79 -10.96 -17.15 6.73
N GLY A 80 -9.71 -17.58 6.50
CA GLY A 80 -9.19 -18.87 6.97
C GLY A 80 -9.75 -20.08 6.23
N ARG A 81 -10.49 -19.88 5.13
CA ARG A 81 -11.11 -20.95 4.34
C ARG A 81 -10.42 -21.08 2.99
N TRP A 82 -10.57 -22.26 2.39
CA TRP A 82 -10.21 -22.42 0.99
C TRP A 82 -11.21 -21.63 0.13
N MET A 83 -10.69 -20.91 -0.87
CA MET A 83 -11.46 -20.09 -1.78
C MET A 83 -10.89 -20.26 -3.18
N LYS A 84 -11.77 -20.36 -4.19
CA LYS A 84 -11.32 -20.36 -5.58
C LYS A 84 -10.75 -19.00 -5.99
N PRO A 85 -9.72 -18.92 -6.84
CA PRO A 85 -9.17 -17.66 -7.34
C PRO A 85 -10.25 -16.70 -7.89
N GLU A 86 -11.23 -17.21 -8.65
CA GLU A 86 -12.30 -16.40 -9.25
C GLU A 86 -13.22 -15.78 -8.20
N ALA A 87 -13.51 -16.53 -7.14
CA ALA A 87 -14.31 -16.03 -6.02
C ALA A 87 -13.57 -14.92 -5.25
N TYR A 88 -12.25 -15.06 -5.10
CA TYR A 88 -11.39 -14.05 -4.50
C TYR A 88 -11.32 -12.78 -5.34
N ILE A 89 -11.10 -12.90 -6.65
CA ILE A 89 -11.11 -11.77 -7.59
C ILE A 89 -12.47 -11.07 -7.57
N ALA A 90 -13.57 -11.82 -7.62
CA ALA A 90 -14.91 -11.25 -7.57
C ALA A 90 -15.18 -10.49 -6.26
N ARG A 91 -14.69 -11.01 -5.13
CA ARG A 91 -14.77 -10.36 -3.81
C ARG A 91 -14.02 -9.03 -3.82
N LEU A 92 -12.75 -9.03 -4.25
CA LEU A 92 -11.93 -7.82 -4.24
C LEU A 92 -12.35 -6.79 -5.29
N ARG A 93 -12.94 -7.22 -6.40
CA ARG A 93 -13.60 -6.31 -7.34
C ARG A 93 -14.74 -5.54 -6.68
N ARG A 94 -15.55 -6.19 -5.85
CA ARG A 94 -16.61 -5.50 -5.08
C ARG A 94 -16.00 -4.55 -4.05
N VAL A 95 -14.97 -4.98 -3.32
CA VAL A 95 -14.26 -4.11 -2.37
C VAL A 95 -13.71 -2.86 -3.06
N ALA A 96 -13.11 -3.00 -4.24
CA ALA A 96 -12.61 -1.87 -5.03
C ALA A 96 -13.73 -0.97 -5.59
N ALA A 97 -14.87 -1.55 -5.98
CA ALA A 97 -16.04 -0.79 -6.42
C ALA A 97 -16.69 -0.01 -5.27
N ASP A 98 -16.73 -0.61 -4.08
CA ASP A 98 -17.26 -0.02 -2.84
C ASP A 98 -16.18 0.75 -2.07
N ALA A 99 -15.18 1.30 -2.78
CA ALA A 99 -14.07 2.01 -2.16
C ALA A 99 -14.55 3.21 -1.33
N VAL A 100 -13.97 3.36 -0.15
CA VAL A 100 -14.33 4.40 0.82
C VAL A 100 -13.43 5.61 0.71
N SER A 101 -13.87 6.76 1.23
CA SER A 101 -12.99 7.91 1.39
C SER A 101 -11.91 7.65 2.45
N LEU A 102 -10.84 8.45 2.44
CA LEU A 102 -9.80 8.40 3.46
C LEU A 102 -10.37 8.67 4.88
N GLU A 103 -11.31 9.60 5.00
CA GLU A 103 -11.98 9.91 6.26
C GLU A 103 -12.81 8.73 6.78
N GLU A 104 -13.59 8.10 5.90
CA GLU A 104 -14.38 6.91 6.25
C GLU A 104 -13.48 5.73 6.66
N ALA A 105 -12.34 5.54 5.98
CA ALA A 105 -11.34 4.55 6.38
C ALA A 105 -10.81 4.83 7.80
N ARG A 106 -10.52 6.10 8.14
CA ARG A 106 -10.10 6.51 9.48
C ARG A 106 -11.17 6.27 10.54
N ASN A 107 -12.44 6.53 10.22
CA ASN A 107 -13.57 6.27 11.10
C ASN A 107 -13.72 4.77 11.38
N ARG A 108 -13.38 3.91 10.41
CA ARG A 108 -13.25 2.45 10.57
C ARG A 108 -11.98 2.01 11.30
N GLY A 109 -11.16 2.96 11.74
CA GLY A 109 -9.93 2.73 12.46
C GLY A 109 -8.75 2.33 11.59
N VAL A 110 -8.80 2.55 10.28
CA VAL A 110 -7.69 2.33 9.34
C VAL A 110 -6.91 3.63 9.14
N ARG A 111 -5.59 3.57 9.29
CA ARG A 111 -4.66 4.69 9.10
C ARG A 111 -3.71 4.36 7.97
N VAL A 112 -3.34 5.37 7.18
CA VAL A 112 -2.40 5.22 6.08
C VAL A 112 -1.28 6.24 6.27
N SER A 113 -0.05 5.78 6.17
CA SER A 113 1.15 6.61 6.16
C SER A 113 1.90 6.36 4.84
N LEU A 114 2.40 7.43 4.23
CA LEU A 114 3.16 7.37 2.98
C LEU A 114 4.64 7.56 3.30
N CYS A 115 5.47 6.67 2.75
CA CYS A 115 6.90 6.67 2.92
C CYS A 115 7.57 6.37 1.58
N ILE A 116 8.67 7.03 1.27
CA ILE A 116 9.49 6.68 0.11
C ILE A 116 10.95 6.66 0.54
N ASP A 117 11.57 5.49 0.38
CA ASP A 117 13.02 5.34 0.48
C ASP A 117 13.61 5.39 -0.93
N ILE A 118 14.50 6.35 -1.17
CA ILE A 118 15.12 6.58 -2.47
C ILE A 118 16.63 6.38 -2.34
N ASP A 119 17.17 5.48 -3.18
CA ASP A 119 18.62 5.29 -3.32
C ASP A 119 19.16 6.28 -4.34
N THR A 120 19.74 7.37 -3.85
CA THR A 120 20.25 8.47 -4.68
C THR A 120 21.44 8.05 -5.55
N GLN A 121 22.16 6.99 -5.16
CA GLN A 121 23.32 6.49 -5.92
C GLN A 121 22.90 5.71 -7.17
N LYS A 122 21.67 5.21 -7.21
CA LYS A 122 21.12 4.45 -8.33
C LYS A 122 20.39 5.30 -9.37
N MET A 123 20.28 6.61 -9.17
CA MET A 123 19.69 7.52 -10.14
C MET A 123 20.57 7.60 -11.38
N ARG A 124 20.03 7.21 -12.54
CA ARG A 124 20.83 7.08 -13.78
C ARG A 124 20.55 8.16 -14.80
N ASP A 125 19.40 8.82 -14.70
CA ASP A 125 18.97 9.79 -15.69
C ASP A 125 18.55 11.14 -15.09
N ARG A 126 18.40 12.11 -15.98
CA ARG A 126 18.03 13.49 -15.63
C ARG A 126 16.60 13.55 -15.06
N TYR A 127 15.73 12.64 -15.46
CA TYR A 127 14.34 12.61 -15.02
C TYR A 127 14.25 12.23 -13.54
N ASP A 128 14.97 11.20 -13.11
CA ASP A 128 15.09 10.78 -11.71
C ASP A 128 15.61 11.92 -10.83
N ALA A 129 16.63 12.64 -11.30
CA ALA A 129 17.21 13.78 -10.60
C ALA A 129 16.25 14.97 -10.47
N GLU A 130 15.51 15.30 -11.54
CA GLU A 130 14.48 16.35 -11.51
C GLU A 130 13.31 15.97 -10.59
N CYS A 131 12.94 14.69 -10.57
CA CYS A 131 11.93 14.17 -9.67
C CYS A 131 12.34 14.25 -8.19
N LEU A 132 13.59 13.89 -7.88
CA LEU A 132 14.14 14.01 -6.52
C LEU A 132 14.24 15.47 -6.07
N ALA A 133 14.62 16.38 -6.97
CA ALA A 133 14.67 17.81 -6.66
C ALA A 133 13.29 18.33 -6.22
N LYS A 134 12.22 17.97 -6.96
CA LYS A 134 10.84 18.32 -6.60
C LYS A 134 10.40 17.72 -5.26
N LEU A 135 10.78 16.47 -4.95
CA LEU A 135 10.53 15.88 -3.62
C LEU A 135 11.20 16.66 -2.49
N ARG A 136 12.43 17.13 -2.72
CA ARG A 136 13.19 17.90 -1.73
C ARG A 136 12.66 19.32 -1.52
N GLU A 137 11.93 19.87 -2.49
CA GLU A 137 11.31 21.20 -2.43
C GLU A 137 9.97 21.19 -1.67
N ASN A 138 9.16 20.13 -1.82
CA ASN A 138 7.83 19.99 -1.21
C ASN A 138 7.87 19.64 0.29
N ARG A 139 8.74 20.28 1.09
CA ARG A 139 9.06 19.89 2.47
C ARG A 139 7.91 20.08 3.47
N THR A 140 7.07 19.07 3.58
CA THR A 140 6.39 18.69 4.82
C THR A 140 6.99 17.41 5.42
N GLY A 141 7.70 16.61 4.61
CA GLY A 141 8.40 15.41 5.06
C GLY A 141 9.82 15.67 5.55
N LEU A 142 10.15 15.17 6.75
CA LEU A 142 11.53 15.10 7.24
C LEU A 142 12.34 14.19 6.32
N ALA A 143 13.28 14.77 5.55
CA ALA A 143 14.35 14.02 4.93
C ALA A 143 15.27 13.50 6.05
N LEU A 144 15.06 12.25 6.45
CA LEU A 144 15.96 11.58 7.39
C LEU A 144 17.07 10.91 6.57
N ASN A 145 18.30 10.95 7.09
CA ASN A 145 19.35 10.05 6.62
C ASN A 145 18.77 8.63 6.75
N GLY A 146 18.60 7.94 5.62
CA GLY A 146 18.08 6.58 5.59
C GLY A 146 19.05 5.60 6.27
N SER A 147 18.68 4.33 6.30
CA SER A 147 19.43 3.25 6.97
C SER A 147 20.78 2.88 6.30
N GLY A 148 21.34 3.74 5.43
CA GLY A 148 22.58 3.51 4.69
C GLY A 148 23.04 4.76 3.92
N ASP A 149 24.34 4.82 3.60
CA ASP A 149 24.92 5.90 2.81
C ASP A 149 24.20 6.05 1.46
N GLY A 150 23.72 7.25 1.15
CA GLY A 150 23.05 7.55 -0.12
C GLY A 150 21.55 7.21 -0.19
N ILE A 151 20.93 6.74 0.90
CA ILE A 151 19.47 6.57 0.95
C ILE A 151 18.81 7.79 1.62
N GLU A 152 17.88 8.42 0.92
CA GLU A 152 17.02 9.47 1.47
C GLU A 152 15.62 8.91 1.73
N ARG A 153 15.13 9.09 2.97
CA ARG A 153 13.77 8.73 3.36
C ARG A 153 12.88 9.96 3.41
N PHE A 154 11.73 9.87 2.77
CA PHE A 154 10.68 10.89 2.78
C PHE A 154 9.43 10.32 3.45
N ILE A 155 8.94 10.98 4.50
CA ILE A 155 7.65 10.68 5.13
C ILE A 155 6.66 11.74 4.65
N LEU A 156 5.61 11.31 3.95
CA LEU A 156 4.68 12.21 3.26
C LEU A 156 3.30 12.14 3.92
N SER A 157 2.61 13.28 3.97
CA SER A 157 1.24 13.37 4.46
C SER A 157 0.25 12.95 3.37
N ILE A 158 -0.60 11.96 3.65
CA ILE A 158 -1.69 11.59 2.73
C ILE A 158 -2.82 12.65 2.70
N ASP A 159 -2.85 13.55 3.68
CA ASP A 159 -3.81 14.65 3.76
C ASP A 159 -3.40 15.88 2.96
N ASP A 160 -2.10 16.01 2.67
CA ASP A 160 -1.60 17.10 1.86
C ASP A 160 -1.60 16.69 0.38
N ASP A 161 -2.20 17.51 -0.47
CA ASP A 161 -2.38 17.18 -1.88
C ASP A 161 -1.05 17.23 -2.65
N ALA A 162 -0.09 18.07 -2.24
CA ALA A 162 1.23 18.12 -2.85
C ALA A 162 2.05 16.88 -2.50
N ASP A 163 2.01 16.44 -1.24
CA ASP A 163 2.64 15.21 -0.75
C ASP A 163 2.01 13.96 -1.40
N LEU A 164 0.69 13.91 -1.50
CA LEU A 164 -0.02 12.82 -2.17
C LEU A 164 0.34 12.75 -3.66
N SER A 165 0.34 13.90 -4.34
CA SER A 165 0.74 14.02 -5.75
C SER A 165 2.18 13.58 -5.95
N ALA A 166 3.08 14.04 -5.10
CA ALA A 166 4.48 13.63 -5.10
C ALA A 166 4.58 12.12 -4.89
N PHE A 167 3.86 11.56 -3.91
CA PHE A 167 3.89 10.13 -3.66
C PHE A 167 3.45 9.31 -4.89
N VAL A 168 2.29 9.64 -5.48
CA VAL A 168 1.78 8.93 -6.66
C VAL A 168 2.72 9.09 -7.85
N ARG A 169 3.35 10.26 -8.04
CA ARG A 169 4.32 10.47 -9.12
C ARG A 169 5.62 9.68 -8.90
N TYR A 170 6.10 9.61 -7.66
CA TYR A 170 7.46 9.17 -7.35
C TYR A 170 7.55 7.77 -6.74
N HIS A 171 6.43 7.10 -6.46
CA HIS A 171 6.47 5.75 -5.90
C HIS A 171 7.22 4.75 -6.82
N TRP A 172 7.33 5.01 -8.12
CA TRP A 172 8.09 4.17 -9.05
C TRP A 172 9.61 4.39 -9.01
N LEU A 173 10.09 5.52 -8.48
CA LEU A 173 11.52 5.85 -8.41
C LEU A 173 12.25 5.11 -7.28
N SER A 174 11.50 4.64 -6.28
CA SER A 174 12.09 3.89 -5.19
C SER A 174 12.46 2.48 -5.65
N ASP A 175 13.72 2.11 -5.43
CA ASP A 175 14.29 0.77 -5.65
C ASP A 175 13.60 -0.31 -4.79
N SER A 176 12.79 0.11 -3.81
CA SER A 176 11.94 -0.82 -3.07
C SER A 176 10.86 -1.40 -3.98
N LYS A 177 10.98 -2.67 -4.35
CA LYS A 177 9.92 -3.40 -5.07
C LYS A 177 8.65 -3.63 -4.24
N SER A 178 8.70 -3.38 -2.93
CA SER A 178 7.60 -3.72 -2.02
C SER A 178 6.74 -2.51 -1.65
N LEU A 179 5.46 -2.53 -2.02
CA LEU A 179 4.49 -1.49 -1.65
C LEU A 179 4.33 -1.30 -0.14
N TRP A 180 4.45 -2.35 0.67
CA TRP A 180 4.32 -2.25 2.13
C TRP A 180 5.44 -1.48 2.82
N ARG A 181 6.60 -1.28 2.16
CA ARG A 181 7.65 -0.37 2.66
C ARG A 181 7.37 1.08 2.32
N LYS A 182 6.50 1.32 1.33
CA LYS A 182 6.11 2.65 0.85
C LYS A 182 4.80 3.14 1.44
N ILE A 183 3.90 2.22 1.74
CA ILE A 183 2.60 2.50 2.33
C ILE A 183 2.47 1.63 3.55
N GLU A 184 2.45 2.28 4.70
CA GLU A 184 2.08 1.64 5.95
C GLU A 184 0.59 1.83 6.17
N VAL A 185 -0.12 0.72 6.27
CA VAL A 185 -1.53 0.73 6.68
C VAL A 185 -1.58 0.20 8.10
N GLY A 186 -1.99 1.04 9.03
CA GLY A 186 -2.17 0.72 10.44
C GLY A 186 -3.64 0.76 10.82
N GLY A 187 -3.98 0.37 12.04
CA GLY A 187 -5.35 0.52 12.52
C GLY A 187 -5.74 -0.41 13.66
N ARG A 188 -7.03 -0.38 14.05
CA ARG A 188 -7.61 -1.39 14.95
C ARG A 188 -7.72 -2.75 14.24
N GLY A 189 -6.58 -3.38 13.98
CA GLY A 189 -6.47 -4.83 13.94
C GLY A 189 -5.78 -5.19 15.24
N GLU A 190 -6.46 -5.90 16.14
CA GLU A 190 -6.00 -6.24 17.51
C GLU A 190 -4.46 -6.20 17.63
N MET A 191 -3.97 -5.06 18.14
CA MET A 191 -2.56 -4.79 18.43
C MET A 191 -2.13 -5.50 19.70
#